data_AF-A0A0F9IY19-F1
#
_entry.id   AF-A0A0F9IY19-F1
#
_cell.length_a   1.000
_cell.length_b   1.000
_cell.length_c   1.000
_cell.angle_alpha   90.00
_cell.angle_beta   90.00
_cell.angle_gamma   90.00
#
_symmetry.space_group_name_H-M   'P 1'
#
loop_
_entity.id
_entity.type
_entity.pdbx_description
1 polymer ?
#
loop_
_entity_poly.entity_id
_entity_poly.type
_entity_poly.pdbx_seq_one_letter_code
_entity_poly.pdbx_strand_id
1 'polypeptide(L)'
;MTVEKITDHLERSLKRLISQYKDSPNIESILRVYGPEIQQLENMFSDIFTKTIFLQSEGEQLDRIGLILNQPRQGLSDLDYKTVLIGKIAEYNSEGTPEDLINIYSILTDAQQIQYEEIYPANFRLHATNANPIGTL
;
A
#
# COMPACT_ATOMS: atom_id res chain seq x y z
N MET A 1 2.83 12.45 -13.42
CA MET A 1 2.50 13.72 -12.75
C MET A 1 2.74 13.52 -11.26
N THR A 2 3.61 14.31 -10.65
CA THR A 2 3.82 14.32 -9.19
C THR A 2 3.02 15.47 -8.61
N VAL A 3 2.14 15.17 -7.65
CA VAL A 3 1.39 16.19 -6.90
C VAL A 3 2.09 16.36 -5.57
N GLU A 4 2.68 17.54 -5.34
CA GLU A 4 3.31 17.86 -4.05
C GLU A 4 2.27 18.32 -3.05
N LYS A 5 2.31 17.74 -1.86
CA LYS A 5 1.42 18.07 -0.74
C LYS A 5 1.69 19.50 -0.26
N ILE A 6 0.64 20.30 -0.12
CA ILE A 6 0.73 21.64 0.47
C ILE A 6 0.56 21.55 1.98
N THR A 7 1.50 22.11 2.75
CA THR A 7 1.49 22.00 4.23
C THR A 7 1.04 23.27 4.95
N ASP A 8 0.86 24.36 4.20
CA ASP A 8 0.71 25.72 4.73
C ASP A 8 -0.47 26.49 4.09
N HIS A 9 -1.64 25.86 3.98
CA HIS A 9 -2.82 26.46 3.32
C HIS A 9 -3.24 27.81 3.93
N LEU A 10 -3.24 27.93 5.26
CA LEU A 10 -3.60 29.18 5.95
C LEU A 10 -2.63 30.30 5.62
N GLU A 11 -1.33 30.06 5.76
CA GLU A 11 -0.29 31.06 5.51
C GLU A 11 -0.28 31.52 4.05
N ARG A 12 -0.43 30.58 3.11
CA ARG A 12 -0.53 30.91 1.68
C ARG A 12 -1.77 31.74 1.38
N SER A 13 -2.89 31.42 2.01
CA SER A 13 -4.14 32.16 1.82
C SER A 13 -4.03 33.60 2.32
N LEU A 14 -3.44 33.81 3.51
CA LEU A 14 -3.18 35.14 4.06
C LEU A 14 -2.19 35.93 3.19
N LYS A 15 -1.11 35.30 2.70
CA LYS A 15 -0.13 35.94 1.79
C LYS A 15 -0.74 36.34 0.44
N ARG A 16 -1.77 35.62 -0.02
CA ARG A 16 -2.46 35.89 -1.30
C ARG A 16 -3.55 36.96 -1.21
N LEU A 17 -3.83 37.50 -0.03
CA LEU A 17 -4.74 38.63 0.11
C LEU A 17 -4.21 39.85 -0.66
N ILE A 18 -5.09 40.43 -1.48
CA ILE A 18 -4.84 41.68 -2.21
C ILE A 18 -4.64 42.79 -1.16
N SER A 19 -3.78 43.77 -1.46
CA SER A 19 -3.40 44.87 -0.53
C SER A 19 -4.61 45.56 0.13
N GLN A 20 -5.71 45.74 -0.61
CA GLN A 20 -6.98 46.30 -0.11
C GLN A 20 -7.56 45.57 1.11
N TYR A 21 -7.30 44.27 1.27
CA TYR A 21 -7.94 43.41 2.27
C TYR A 21 -6.99 42.90 3.34
N LYS A 22 -5.72 43.33 3.33
CA LYS A 22 -4.72 42.87 4.31
C LYS A 22 -5.05 43.24 5.75
N ASP A 23 -5.76 44.34 5.97
CA ASP A 23 -6.15 44.80 7.31
C ASP A 23 -7.65 44.59 7.57
N SER A 24 -8.30 43.69 6.82
CA SER A 24 -9.72 43.39 6.99
C SER A 24 -9.93 42.27 8.02
N PRO A 25 -10.33 42.58 9.27
CA PRO A 25 -10.41 41.59 10.34
C PRO A 25 -11.43 40.48 10.06
N ASN A 26 -12.52 40.81 9.33
CA ASN A 26 -13.55 39.84 9.00
C ASN A 26 -13.06 38.83 7.96
N ILE A 27 -12.32 39.28 6.94
CA ILE A 27 -11.79 38.41 5.90
C ILE A 27 -10.68 37.51 6.47
N GLU A 28 -9.78 38.08 7.28
CA GLU A 28 -8.78 37.26 7.99
C GLU A 28 -9.43 36.22 8.88
N SER A 29 -10.49 36.57 9.61
CA SER A 29 -11.19 35.63 10.49
C SER A 29 -11.77 34.45 9.71
N ILE A 30 -12.38 34.70 8.55
CA ILE A 30 -12.87 33.63 7.66
C ILE A 30 -11.72 32.71 7.25
N LEU A 31 -10.60 33.26 6.79
CA LEU A 31 -9.44 32.47 6.37
C LEU A 31 -8.84 31.66 7.53
N ARG A 32 -8.80 32.21 8.74
CA ARG A 32 -8.31 31.51 9.93
C ARG A 32 -9.22 30.37 10.36
N VAL A 33 -10.52 30.45 10.10
CA VAL A 33 -11.47 29.36 10.33
C VAL A 33 -11.34 28.27 9.28
N TYR A 34 -11.36 28.63 7.99
CA TYR A 34 -11.34 27.63 6.91
C TYR A 34 -9.95 27.08 6.58
N GLY A 35 -8.88 27.82 6.86
CA GLY A 35 -7.50 27.42 6.55
C GLY A 35 -7.12 26.05 7.16
N PRO A 36 -7.35 25.84 8.47
CA PRO A 36 -7.15 24.53 9.11
C PRO A 36 -8.01 23.41 8.50
N GLU A 37 -9.29 23.67 8.21
CA GLU A 37 -10.20 22.70 7.61
C GLU A 37 -9.72 22.27 6.20
N ILE A 38 -9.29 23.22 5.38
CA ILE A 38 -8.70 22.93 4.07
C ILE A 38 -7.39 22.15 4.22
N GLN A 39 -6.57 22.47 5.24
CA GLN A 39 -5.35 21.70 5.52
C GLN A 39 -5.66 20.25 5.92
N GLN A 40 -6.74 20.01 6.65
CA GLN A 40 -7.21 18.66 6.94
C GLN A 40 -7.65 17.93 5.68
N LEU A 41 -8.39 18.58 4.79
CA LEU A 41 -8.78 17.99 3.50
C LEU A 41 -7.56 17.65 2.63
N GLU A 42 -6.58 18.55 2.52
CA GLU A 42 -5.32 18.31 1.80
C GLU A 42 -4.57 17.10 2.39
N ASN A 43 -4.53 16.99 3.72
CA ASN A 43 -3.95 15.82 4.39
C ASN A 43 -4.70 14.53 4.02
N MET A 44 -6.04 14.54 4.03
CA MET A 44 -6.85 13.39 3.65
C MET A 44 -6.66 12.99 2.19
N PHE A 45 -6.67 13.94 1.26
CA PHE A 45 -6.45 13.66 -0.16
C PHE A 45 -5.03 13.16 -0.43
N SER A 46 -4.03 13.74 0.23
CA SER A 46 -2.65 13.26 0.14
C SER A 46 -2.51 11.84 0.68
N ASP A 47 -3.19 11.52 1.79
CA ASP A 47 -3.25 10.17 2.35
C ASP A 47 -3.94 9.18 1.40
N ILE A 48 -5.04 9.57 0.75
CA ILE A 48 -5.66 8.75 -0.30
C ILE A 48 -4.66 8.52 -1.44
N PHE A 49 -4.01 9.57 -1.94
CA PHE A 49 -3.12 9.45 -3.09
C PHE A 49 -1.88 8.58 -2.81
N THR A 50 -1.31 8.69 -1.60
CA THR A 50 -0.09 7.96 -1.21
C THR A 50 -0.40 6.55 -0.71
N LYS A 51 -1.37 6.40 0.20
CA LYS A 51 -1.63 5.13 0.89
C LYS A 51 -2.57 4.18 0.12
N THR A 52 -3.16 4.63 -0.99
CA THR A 52 -3.85 3.71 -1.94
C THR A 52 -2.85 2.86 -2.75
N ILE A 53 -1.57 3.26 -2.79
CA ILE A 53 -0.53 2.45 -3.43
C ILE A 53 -0.28 1.22 -2.56
N PHE A 54 -0.47 0.02 -3.11
CA PHE A 54 -0.34 -1.26 -2.40
C PHE A 54 0.90 -1.33 -1.49
N LEU A 55 2.06 -0.89 -1.99
CA LEU A 55 3.33 -0.89 -1.24
C LEU A 55 3.28 -0.04 0.04
N GLN A 56 2.54 1.07 0.04
CA GLN A 56 2.41 2.01 1.16
C GLN A 56 1.15 1.81 2.01
N SER A 57 0.26 0.89 1.61
CA SER A 57 -0.97 0.61 2.36
C SER A 57 -0.68 -0.09 3.69
N GLU A 58 -1.41 0.27 4.75
CA GLU A 58 -1.26 -0.27 6.10
C GLU A 58 -2.65 -0.42 6.76
N GLY A 59 -2.77 -1.30 7.75
CA GLY A 59 -4.01 -1.51 8.52
C GLY A 59 -5.26 -1.77 7.66
N GLU A 60 -6.32 -0.97 7.88
CA GLU A 60 -7.63 -1.16 7.23
C GLU A 60 -7.57 -1.02 5.70
N GLN A 61 -6.68 -0.18 5.16
CA GLN A 61 -6.54 -0.01 3.72
C GLN A 61 -5.99 -1.29 3.07
N LEU A 62 -5.02 -1.94 3.72
CA LEU A 62 -4.50 -3.23 3.30
C LEU A 62 -5.59 -4.33 3.42
N ASP A 63 -6.44 -4.26 4.45
CA ASP A 63 -7.57 -5.18 4.61
C ASP A 63 -8.61 -5.03 3.50
N ARG A 64 -8.89 -3.81 3.05
CA ARG A 64 -9.77 -3.55 1.90
C ARG A 64 -9.23 -4.19 0.62
N ILE A 65 -7.91 -4.21 0.43
CA ILE A 65 -7.28 -4.91 -0.70
C ILE A 65 -7.48 -6.43 -0.54
N GLY A 66 -7.25 -6.96 0.66
CA GLY A 66 -7.53 -8.37 0.95
C GLY A 66 -8.97 -8.77 0.71
N LEU A 67 -9.94 -7.91 1.03
CA LEU A 67 -11.36 -8.14 0.72
C LEU A 67 -11.61 -8.25 -0.79
N ILE A 68 -10.96 -7.43 -1.62
CA ILE A 68 -11.07 -7.52 -3.09
C ILE A 68 -10.51 -8.87 -3.58
N LEU A 69 -9.43 -9.34 -2.97
CA LEU A 69 -8.77 -10.61 -3.31
C LEU A 69 -9.40 -11.83 -2.62
N ASN A 70 -10.42 -11.63 -1.79
CA ASN A 70 -11.02 -12.65 -0.92
C ASN A 70 -10.00 -13.38 -0.03
N GLN A 71 -9.01 -12.64 0.49
CA GLN A 71 -7.92 -13.13 1.33
C GLN A 71 -7.97 -12.39 2.68
N PRO A 72 -8.51 -12.99 3.76
CA PRO A 72 -8.54 -12.35 5.07
C PRO A 72 -7.16 -12.33 5.73
N ARG A 73 -6.92 -11.35 6.62
CA ARG A 73 -5.65 -11.13 7.33
C ARG A 73 -5.21 -12.24 8.27
N GLN A 74 -6.16 -12.91 8.92
CA GLN A 74 -5.89 -14.01 9.87
C GLN A 74 -4.85 -13.69 10.98
N GLY A 75 -4.77 -12.42 11.41
CA GLY A 75 -3.85 -12.01 12.48
C GLY A 75 -2.41 -11.75 12.03
N LEU A 76 -2.11 -11.82 10.73
CA LEU A 76 -0.80 -11.49 10.18
C LEU A 76 -0.43 -10.01 10.36
N SER A 77 0.86 -9.77 10.53
CA SER A 77 1.43 -8.41 10.48
C SER A 77 1.20 -7.78 9.10
N ASP A 78 1.23 -6.44 9.00
CA ASP A 78 1.09 -5.76 7.70
C ASP A 78 2.15 -6.22 6.69
N LEU A 79 3.37 -6.51 7.16
CA LEU A 79 4.46 -7.00 6.31
C LEU A 79 4.14 -8.40 5.76
N ASP A 80 3.83 -9.34 6.65
CA ASP A 80 3.52 -10.73 6.28
C ASP A 80 2.28 -10.81 5.40
N TYR A 81 1.25 -10.01 5.73
CA TYR A 81 0.01 -9.98 5.00
C TYR A 81 0.20 -9.42 3.58
N LYS A 82 1.02 -8.38 3.40
CA LYS A 82 1.40 -7.92 2.05
C LYS A 82 2.00 -9.05 1.23
N THR A 83 2.92 -9.83 1.80
CA THR A 83 3.55 -10.95 1.09
C THR A 83 2.51 -12.01 0.68
N VAL A 84 1.56 -12.34 1.56
CA VAL A 84 0.43 -13.24 1.23
C VAL A 84 -0.43 -12.67 0.10
N LEU A 85 -0.77 -11.37 0.14
CA LEU A 85 -1.56 -10.73 -0.92
C LEU A 85 -0.81 -10.72 -2.27
N ILE A 86 0.51 -10.50 -2.28
CA ILE A 86 1.34 -10.61 -3.49
C ILE A 86 1.29 -12.05 -4.02
N GLY A 87 1.46 -13.05 -3.15
CA GLY A 87 1.33 -14.47 -3.53
C GLY A 87 -0.04 -14.79 -4.13
N LYS A 88 -1.13 -14.24 -3.56
CA LYS A 88 -2.49 -14.41 -4.06
C LYS A 88 -2.69 -13.77 -5.44
N ILE A 89 -2.12 -12.58 -5.65
CA ILE A 89 -2.14 -11.93 -6.97
C ILE A 89 -1.36 -12.77 -7.99
N ALA A 90 -0.20 -13.31 -7.61
CA ALA A 90 0.57 -14.18 -8.48
C ALA A 90 -0.20 -15.47 -8.84
N GLU A 91 -0.91 -16.08 -7.88
CA GLU A 91 -1.81 -17.22 -8.11
C GLU A 91 -2.90 -16.87 -9.14
N TYR A 92 -3.57 -15.72 -9.01
CA TYR A 92 -4.62 -15.31 -9.96
C TYR A 92 -4.12 -15.05 -11.39
N ASN A 93 -2.82 -14.79 -11.57
CA ASN A 93 -2.21 -14.58 -12.87
C ASN A 93 -1.40 -15.78 -13.36
N SER A 94 -1.39 -16.90 -12.61
CA SER A 94 -0.62 -18.10 -12.92
C SER A 94 -1.32 -18.96 -13.97
N GLU A 95 -0.55 -19.54 -14.90
CA GLU A 95 -1.01 -20.58 -15.81
C GLU A 95 -0.70 -22.00 -15.27
N GLY A 96 -0.18 -22.09 -14.05
CA GLY A 96 0.21 -23.35 -13.40
C GLY A 96 1.51 -23.95 -13.95
N THR A 97 2.34 -23.15 -14.63
CA THR A 97 3.65 -23.59 -15.13
C THR A 97 4.63 -23.82 -13.97
N PRO A 98 5.69 -24.64 -14.16
CA PRO A 98 6.75 -24.78 -13.17
C PRO A 98 7.33 -23.42 -12.73
N GLU A 99 7.51 -22.49 -13.66
CA GLU A 99 8.01 -21.15 -13.40
C GLU A 99 7.07 -20.33 -12.50
N ASP A 100 5.75 -20.41 -12.75
CA ASP A 100 4.75 -19.76 -11.89
C ASP A 100 4.78 -20.33 -10.47
N LEU A 101 4.88 -21.66 -10.35
CA LEU A 101 4.95 -22.34 -9.05
C LEU A 101 6.21 -21.96 -8.30
N ILE A 102 7.36 -21.89 -8.97
CA ILE A 102 8.63 -21.42 -8.39
C ILE A 102 8.47 -19.98 -7.91
N ASN A 103 7.87 -19.11 -8.71
CA ASN A 103 7.69 -17.69 -8.38
C ASN A 103 6.80 -17.51 -7.14
N ILE A 104 5.62 -18.15 -7.12
CA ILE A 104 4.71 -18.10 -5.97
C ILE A 104 5.38 -18.66 -4.71
N TYR A 105 6.06 -19.81 -4.84
CA TYR A 105 6.77 -20.42 -3.71
C TYR A 105 7.88 -19.52 -3.18
N SER A 106 8.61 -18.82 -4.06
CA SER A 106 9.63 -17.83 -3.69
C SER A 106 9.06 -16.68 -2.86
N ILE A 107 7.96 -16.09 -3.33
CA ILE A 107 7.29 -14.99 -2.65
C ILE A 107 6.88 -15.41 -1.23
N LEU A 108 6.28 -16.60 -1.09
CA LEU A 108 5.77 -17.07 0.20
C LEU A 108 6.86 -17.54 1.17
N THR A 109 8.02 -17.92 0.66
CA THR A 109 9.13 -18.45 1.47
C THR A 109 10.29 -17.48 1.66
N ASP A 110 10.25 -16.32 1.01
CA ASP A 110 11.37 -15.36 0.92
C ASP A 110 12.70 -16.05 0.55
N ALA A 111 12.63 -17.07 -0.32
CA ALA A 111 13.77 -17.91 -0.66
C ALA A 111 14.56 -17.34 -1.83
N GLN A 112 15.88 -17.24 -1.67
CA GLN A 112 16.77 -16.79 -2.76
C GLN A 112 17.05 -17.90 -3.78
N GLN A 113 16.93 -19.16 -3.37
CA GLN A 113 17.19 -20.30 -4.24
C GLN A 113 16.11 -21.37 -4.06
N ILE A 114 15.47 -21.73 -5.17
CA ILE A 114 14.47 -22.79 -5.26
C ILE A 114 14.95 -23.84 -6.24
N GLN A 115 14.87 -25.10 -5.82
CA GLN A 115 15.10 -26.26 -6.67
C GLN A 115 13.74 -26.87 -7.02
N TYR A 116 13.49 -27.04 -8.31
CA TYR A 116 12.33 -27.75 -8.86
C TYR A 116 12.78 -29.09 -9.45
N GLU A 117 12.09 -30.16 -9.08
CA GLU A 117 12.35 -31.51 -9.57
C GLU A 117 11.02 -32.18 -9.95
N GLU A 118 10.93 -32.70 -11.17
CA GLU A 118 9.82 -33.55 -11.58
C GLU A 118 10.06 -35.00 -11.13
N ILE A 119 9.08 -35.57 -10.45
CA ILE A 119 9.13 -36.91 -9.89
C ILE A 119 8.04 -37.75 -10.57
N TYR A 120 8.45 -38.80 -11.26
CA TYR A 120 7.50 -39.68 -11.93
C TYR A 120 6.76 -40.60 -10.94
N PRO A 121 5.45 -40.90 -11.15
CA PRO A 121 4.55 -40.29 -12.13
C PRO A 121 3.79 -39.06 -11.57
N ALA A 122 3.67 -38.01 -12.40
CA ALA A 122 2.84 -36.81 -12.18
C ALA A 122 2.99 -36.15 -10.80
N ASN A 123 4.22 -36.10 -10.29
CA ASN A 123 4.57 -35.45 -9.04
C ASN A 123 5.72 -34.46 -9.29
N PHE A 124 5.85 -33.47 -8.43
CA PHE A 124 6.96 -32.53 -8.46
C PHE A 124 7.33 -32.13 -7.04
N ARG A 125 8.58 -31.72 -6.85
CA ARG A 125 9.11 -31.25 -5.58
C ARG A 125 9.69 -29.85 -5.77
N LEU A 126 9.34 -28.97 -4.85
CA LEU A 126 9.98 -27.68 -4.66
C LEU A 126 10.75 -27.70 -3.35
N HIS A 127 12.02 -27.31 -3.39
CA HIS A 127 12.86 -27.19 -2.21
C HIS A 127 13.48 -25.80 -2.15
N ALA A 128 13.26 -25.09 -1.05
CA ALA A 128 13.83 -23.77 -0.82
C ALA A 128 15.04 -23.87 0.11
N THR A 129 16.08 -23.10 -0.19
CA THR A 129 17.27 -22.97 0.66
C THR A 129 17.36 -21.55 1.20
N ASN A 130 17.74 -21.39 2.48
CA ASN A 130 17.79 -20.10 3.18
C ASN A 130 16.45 -19.35 3.17
N ALA A 131 15.34 -20.07 3.31
CA ALA A 131 14.00 -19.53 3.34
C ALA A 131 13.64 -18.92 4.71
N ASN A 132 12.80 -17.90 4.70
CA ASN A 132 12.13 -17.35 5.86
C ASN A 132 10.61 -17.32 5.60
N PRO A 133 9.93 -18.47 5.75
CA PRO A 133 8.52 -18.59 5.40
C PRO A 133 7.63 -17.72 6.28
N ILE A 134 6.55 -17.21 5.68
CA ILE A 134 5.56 -16.37 6.36
C ILE A 134 4.82 -17.20 7.40
N GLY A 135 4.82 -16.72 8.65
CA GLY A 135 4.20 -17.44 9.77
C GLY A 135 4.99 -18.69 10.13
N THR A 136 5.12 -18.97 11.43
CA THR A 136 5.61 -20.28 11.87
C THR A 136 4.56 -21.32 11.46
N LEU A 137 4.87 -22.14 10.46
CA LEU A 137 4.05 -23.29 10.07
C LEU A 137 3.92 -24.31 11.21
#